data_AF-A0A661CUB2-F1
#
_entry.id   AF-A0A661CUB2-F1
#
_cell.length_a   1.000
_cell.length_b   1.000
_cell.length_c   1.000
_cell.angle_alpha   90.00
_cell.angle_beta   90.00
_cell.angle_gamma   90.00
#
_symmetry.space_group_name_H-M   'P 1'
#
loop_
_entity.id
_entity.type
_entity.pdbx_description
1 polymer ?
#
loop_
_entity_poly.entity_id
_entity_poly.type
_entity_poly.pdbx_seq_one_letter_code
_entity_poly.pdbx_strand_id
1 'polypeptide(L)'
;MKKPAILATLTLLAPPMMAADDPCNPNTGGTFHSCITFMLQRIGQLEKENQAQQAKIQALEMRLSLTDGLVAKLTSAFSVSSDGNVQVKNLEVSGTLKTTEPVQVQIKTFKVGGDFDKFYPIVFSDDGYYVHGTLELEIWRSSVHIDSSWRGSLLSRFTLRSYGWGHGAAFAYAEIHQSNNKFVASYTDFHYTKQWIVWLRGGGTTYSWRSNHPVTLVDFKAEPKTLNTGYPPGSQHYHVTEYQVKTKVDPALDKWHVYPWTVSQ
;
A
#
# COMPACT_ATOMS: atom_id res chain seq x y z
N MET A 1 17.76 -5.03 -25.67
CA MET A 1 16.89 -6.19 -25.95
C MET A 1 16.08 -5.90 -27.21
N LYS A 2 16.31 -6.69 -28.27
CA LYS A 2 15.65 -6.54 -29.57
C LYS A 2 14.23 -7.10 -29.49
N LYS A 3 13.22 -6.30 -29.82
CA LYS A 3 11.83 -6.76 -30.03
C LYS A 3 11.82 -7.73 -31.23
N PRO A 4 11.15 -8.89 -31.16
CA PRO A 4 10.87 -9.66 -32.37
C PRO A 4 9.70 -8.98 -33.09
N ALA A 5 9.92 -8.61 -34.35
CA ALA A 5 8.85 -8.26 -35.27
C ALA A 5 8.11 -9.55 -35.63
N ILE A 6 6.86 -9.67 -35.19
CA ILE A 6 5.96 -10.74 -35.62
C ILE A 6 5.60 -10.42 -37.08
N LEU A 7 6.27 -11.12 -37.99
CA LEU A 7 5.97 -11.13 -39.41
C LEU A 7 4.65 -11.88 -39.59
N ALA A 8 3.53 -11.16 -39.60
CA ALA A 8 2.26 -11.71 -40.02
C ALA A 8 2.30 -11.84 -41.55
N THR A 9 2.58 -13.05 -42.02
CA THR A 9 2.47 -13.42 -43.43
C THR A 9 0.99 -13.32 -43.82
N LEU A 10 0.60 -12.17 -44.37
CA LEU A 10 -0.69 -11.98 -45.00
C LEU A 10 -0.65 -12.70 -46.36
N THR A 11 -0.94 -14.00 -46.36
CA THR A 11 -1.26 -14.72 -47.59
C THR A 11 -2.57 -14.16 -48.13
N LEU A 12 -2.46 -13.13 -48.98
CA LEU A 12 -3.50 -12.82 -49.95
C LEU A 12 -3.66 -14.04 -50.86
N LEU A 13 -4.61 -14.90 -50.53
CA LEU A 13 -5.25 -15.76 -51.51
C LEU A 13 -5.98 -14.84 -52.49
N ALA A 14 -5.27 -14.41 -53.53
CA ALA A 14 -5.92 -13.89 -54.72
C ALA A 14 -6.85 -14.99 -55.24
N PRO A 15 -8.16 -14.73 -55.42
CA PRO A 15 -9.02 -15.70 -56.07
C PRO A 15 -8.50 -15.95 -57.49
N PRO A 16 -8.57 -17.19 -58.01
CA PRO A 16 -8.20 -17.47 -59.38
C PRO A 16 -9.07 -16.60 -60.30
N MET A 17 -8.42 -15.69 -61.03
CA MET A 17 -9.07 -14.92 -62.07
C MET A 17 -9.33 -15.87 -63.25
N MET A 18 -10.47 -16.54 -63.21
CA MET A 18 -11.03 -17.14 -64.42
C MET A 18 -11.44 -16.00 -65.34
N ALA A 19 -10.91 -15.98 -66.54
CA ALA A 19 -11.39 -15.17 -67.64
C ALA A 19 -12.81 -15.65 -68.01
N ALA A 20 -13.80 -15.20 -67.26
CA ALA A 20 -15.19 -15.24 -67.67
C ALA A 20 -15.44 -13.99 -68.52
N ASP A 21 -16.10 -14.16 -69.67
CA ASP A 21 -16.55 -13.07 -70.53
C ASP A 21 -17.17 -11.97 -69.66
N ASP A 22 -16.62 -10.76 -69.73
CA ASP A 22 -17.10 -9.63 -68.94
C ASP A 22 -18.58 -9.37 -69.32
N PRO A 23 -19.54 -9.61 -68.42
CA PRO A 23 -20.98 -9.47 -68.73
C PRO A 23 -21.38 -8.02 -69.00
N CYS A 24 -20.46 -7.06 -68.80
CA CYS A 24 -20.58 -5.65 -69.15
C CYS A 24 -19.84 -5.27 -70.44
N ASN A 25 -19.15 -6.20 -71.12
CA ASN A 25 -18.44 -5.92 -72.36
C ASN A 25 -19.37 -6.08 -73.58
N PRO A 26 -19.67 -4.98 -74.30
CA PRO A 26 -20.58 -5.02 -75.47
C PRO A 26 -19.98 -5.79 -76.65
N ASN A 27 -18.65 -5.96 -76.70
CA ASN A 27 -17.95 -6.65 -77.79
C ASN A 27 -17.98 -8.18 -77.67
N THR A 28 -18.39 -8.71 -76.51
CA THR A 28 -18.49 -10.16 -76.24
C THR A 28 -19.93 -10.64 -76.02
N GLY A 29 -20.93 -9.83 -76.42
CA GLY A 29 -22.35 -10.19 -76.31
C GLY A 29 -23.02 -9.82 -74.98
N GLY A 30 -22.36 -9.02 -74.13
CA GLY A 30 -22.97 -8.47 -72.92
C GLY A 30 -24.14 -7.54 -73.24
N THR A 31 -25.28 -7.76 -72.57
CA THR A 31 -26.44 -6.85 -72.65
C THR A 31 -26.41 -5.88 -71.47
N PHE A 32 -27.08 -4.73 -71.60
CA PHE A 32 -27.27 -3.80 -70.49
C PHE A 32 -27.90 -4.49 -69.26
N HIS A 33 -28.80 -5.45 -69.50
CA HIS A 33 -29.45 -6.24 -68.46
C HIS A 33 -28.49 -7.21 -67.74
N SER A 34 -27.57 -7.88 -68.46
CA SER A 34 -26.56 -8.75 -67.83
C SER A 34 -25.59 -7.94 -66.98
N CYS A 35 -25.22 -6.74 -67.41
CA CYS A 35 -24.35 -5.85 -66.63
C CYS A 35 -25.02 -5.36 -65.33
N ILE A 36 -26.30 -4.94 -65.38
CA ILE A 36 -27.06 -4.56 -64.18
C ILE A 36 -27.15 -5.73 -63.19
N THR A 37 -27.47 -6.92 -63.69
CA THR A 37 -27.61 -8.11 -62.84
C THR A 37 -26.29 -8.46 -62.15
N PHE A 38 -25.17 -8.39 -62.88
CA PHE A 38 -23.83 -8.59 -62.33
C PHE A 38 -23.47 -7.55 -61.26
N MET A 39 -23.73 -6.26 -61.52
CA MET A 39 -23.49 -5.20 -60.53
C MET A 39 -24.32 -5.39 -59.26
N LEU A 40 -25.61 -5.75 -59.38
CA LEU A 40 -26.47 -6.01 -58.21
C LEU A 40 -25.99 -7.22 -57.39
N GLN A 41 -25.55 -8.29 -58.05
CA GLN A 41 -24.94 -9.44 -57.37
C GLN A 41 -23.67 -9.04 -56.62
N ARG A 42 -22.81 -8.21 -57.24
CA ARG A 42 -21.58 -7.73 -56.62
C ARG A 42 -21.88 -6.81 -55.43
N ILE A 43 -22.87 -5.93 -55.53
CA ILE A 43 -23.34 -5.09 -54.42
C ILE A 43 -23.79 -5.97 -53.25
N GLY A 44 -24.65 -6.96 -53.51
CA GLY A 44 -25.12 -7.87 -52.46
C GLY A 44 -23.98 -8.70 -51.83
N GLN A 45 -22.95 -9.06 -52.60
CA GLN A 45 -21.76 -9.72 -52.06
C GLN A 45 -20.95 -8.76 -51.16
N LEU A 46 -20.72 -7.52 -51.61
CA LEU A 46 -20.00 -6.50 -50.84
C LEU A 46 -20.71 -6.15 -49.54
N GLU A 47 -22.04 -6.11 -49.53
CA GLU A 47 -22.83 -5.91 -48.31
C GLU A 47 -22.64 -7.05 -47.30
N LYS A 48 -22.65 -8.31 -47.77
CA LYS A 48 -22.36 -9.47 -46.91
C LYS A 48 -20.93 -9.44 -46.36
N GLU A 49 -19.96 -9.08 -47.20
CA GLU A 49 -18.56 -8.93 -46.79
C GLU A 49 -18.40 -7.82 -45.74
N ASN A 50 -19.08 -6.68 -45.92
CA ASN A 50 -19.08 -5.58 -44.96
C ASN A 50 -19.72 -5.97 -43.62
N GLN A 51 -20.89 -6.63 -43.64
CA GLN A 51 -21.52 -7.15 -42.42
C GLN A 51 -20.61 -8.15 -41.68
N ALA A 52 -19.96 -9.05 -42.41
CA ALA A 52 -19.01 -10.00 -41.82
C ALA A 52 -17.78 -9.29 -41.23
N GLN A 53 -17.30 -8.22 -41.85
CA GLN A 53 -16.23 -7.38 -41.31
C GLN A 53 -16.66 -6.63 -40.05
N GLN A 54 -17.86 -6.04 -40.03
CA GLN A 54 -18.40 -5.37 -38.85
C GLN A 54 -18.53 -6.32 -37.67
N ALA A 55 -19.02 -7.55 -37.89
CA ALA A 55 -19.10 -8.57 -36.85
C ALA A 55 -17.70 -8.95 -36.30
N LYS A 56 -16.68 -9.03 -37.17
CA LYS A 56 -15.29 -9.28 -36.74
C LYS A 56 -14.73 -8.12 -35.91
N ILE A 57 -15.00 -6.87 -36.30
CA ILE A 57 -14.57 -5.68 -35.56
C ILE A 57 -15.19 -5.68 -34.16
N GLN A 58 -16.50 -5.89 -34.05
CA GLN A 58 -17.19 -5.96 -32.76
C GLN A 58 -16.63 -7.08 -31.86
N ALA A 59 -16.33 -8.25 -32.44
CA ALA A 59 -15.72 -9.35 -31.70
C ALA A 59 -14.31 -9.02 -31.19
N LEU A 60 -13.52 -8.27 -31.97
CA LEU A 60 -12.19 -7.81 -31.57
C LEU A 60 -12.27 -6.75 -30.47
N GLU A 61 -13.20 -5.80 -30.57
CA GLU A 61 -13.44 -4.78 -29.54
C GLU A 61 -13.81 -5.41 -28.19
N MET A 62 -14.69 -6.42 -28.19
CA MET A 62 -15.03 -7.16 -26.97
C MET A 62 -13.80 -7.84 -26.35
N ARG A 63 -12.96 -8.50 -27.17
CA ARG A 63 -11.73 -9.15 -26.69
C ARG A 63 -10.73 -8.14 -26.12
N LEU A 64 -10.61 -6.98 -26.74
CA LEU A 64 -9.72 -5.92 -26.26
C LEU A 64 -10.19 -5.41 -24.89
N SER A 65 -11.48 -5.12 -24.75
CA SER A 65 -12.07 -4.67 -23.46
C SER A 65 -11.86 -5.69 -22.32
N LEU A 66 -12.04 -6.99 -22.61
CA LEU A 66 -11.73 -8.07 -21.67
C LEU A 66 -10.25 -8.08 -21.28
N THR A 67 -9.36 -7.86 -22.23
CA THR A 67 -7.91 -7.83 -22.00
C THR A 67 -7.53 -6.64 -21.13
N ASP A 68 -8.07 -5.46 -21.41
CA ASP A 68 -7.83 -4.25 -20.62
C ASP A 68 -8.30 -4.43 -19.17
N GLY A 69 -9.45 -5.07 -18.97
CA GLY A 69 -9.96 -5.40 -17.64
C GLY A 69 -9.04 -6.35 -16.86
N LEU A 70 -8.45 -7.34 -17.54
CA LEU A 70 -7.48 -8.26 -16.94
C LEU A 70 -6.16 -7.54 -16.60
N VAL A 71 -5.67 -6.70 -17.51
CA VAL A 71 -4.46 -5.89 -17.28
C VAL A 71 -4.66 -4.98 -16.08
N ALA A 72 -5.81 -4.30 -15.96
CA ALA A 72 -6.13 -3.44 -14.82
C ALA A 72 -6.15 -4.20 -13.49
N LYS A 73 -6.73 -5.41 -13.48
CA LYS A 73 -6.71 -6.27 -12.28
C LYS A 73 -5.28 -6.67 -11.91
N LEU A 74 -4.47 -7.05 -12.90
CA LEU A 74 -3.09 -7.48 -12.66
C LEU A 74 -2.23 -6.32 -12.16
N THR A 75 -2.31 -5.14 -12.78
CA THR A 75 -1.55 -3.95 -12.38
C THR A 75 -1.97 -3.40 -11.02
N SER A 76 -3.22 -3.66 -10.59
CA SER A 76 -3.67 -3.32 -9.23
C SER A 76 -3.11 -4.25 -8.15
N ALA A 77 -2.77 -5.49 -8.51
CA ALA A 77 -2.26 -6.51 -7.60
C ALA A 77 -0.72 -6.55 -7.54
N PHE A 78 -0.07 -6.25 -8.66
CA PHE A 78 1.37 -6.28 -8.84
C PHE A 78 1.85 -4.98 -9.49
N SER A 79 2.90 -4.37 -8.93
CA SER A 79 3.65 -3.34 -9.63
C SER A 79 5.13 -3.74 -9.70
N VAL A 80 5.76 -3.46 -10.83
CA VAL A 80 7.19 -3.69 -11.01
C VAL A 80 7.84 -2.32 -11.15
N SER A 81 8.76 -2.00 -10.25
CA SER A 81 9.53 -0.75 -10.36
C SER A 81 10.62 -0.87 -11.42
N SER A 82 11.16 0.27 -11.85
CA SER A 82 12.15 0.36 -12.92
C SER A 82 13.47 -0.38 -12.62
N ASP A 83 13.75 -0.65 -11.36
CA ASP A 83 14.89 -1.42 -10.86
C ASP A 83 14.61 -2.94 -10.78
N GLY A 84 13.43 -3.39 -11.21
CA GLY A 84 13.04 -4.80 -11.22
C GLY A 84 12.45 -5.31 -9.91
N ASN A 85 12.23 -4.46 -8.91
CA ASN A 85 11.55 -4.88 -7.69
C ASN A 85 10.04 -5.08 -7.95
N VAL A 86 9.49 -6.16 -7.40
CA VAL A 86 8.06 -6.47 -7.47
C VAL A 86 7.41 -6.08 -6.16
N GLN A 87 6.43 -5.18 -6.22
CA GLN A 87 5.56 -4.87 -5.10
C GLN A 87 4.25 -5.64 -5.28
N VAL A 88 3.85 -6.32 -4.22
CA VAL A 88 2.60 -7.05 -4.12
C VAL A 88 1.79 -6.49 -2.99
N LYS A 89 0.50 -6.23 -3.23
CA LYS A 89 -0.38 -5.69 -2.19
C LYS A 89 -0.63 -6.70 -1.08
N ASN A 90 -0.91 -7.95 -1.47
CA ASN A 90 -1.12 -9.08 -0.57
C ASN A 90 -0.32 -10.28 -1.11
N LEU A 91 0.40 -10.97 -0.23
CA LEU A 91 1.12 -12.19 -0.57
C LEU A 91 0.75 -13.27 0.45
N GLU A 92 0.01 -14.26 0.00
CA GLU A 92 -0.28 -15.48 0.77
C GLU A 92 0.54 -16.63 0.18
N VAL A 93 1.30 -17.32 1.03
CA VAL A 93 2.17 -18.44 0.62
C VAL A 93 1.83 -19.64 1.47
N SER A 94 1.18 -20.65 0.89
CA SER A 94 0.83 -21.90 1.59
C SER A 94 2.00 -22.89 1.71
N GLY A 95 3.18 -22.53 1.21
CA GLY A 95 4.39 -23.35 1.21
C GLY A 95 5.62 -22.60 1.75
N THR A 96 6.81 -22.99 1.31
CA THR A 96 8.06 -22.35 1.76
C THR A 96 8.44 -21.18 0.86
N LEU A 97 8.71 -20.03 1.47
CA LEU A 97 9.39 -18.92 0.82
C LEU A 97 10.90 -19.11 0.93
N LYS A 98 11.57 -19.39 -0.20
CA LYS A 98 13.04 -19.44 -0.26
C LYS A 98 13.56 -18.07 -0.66
N THR A 99 14.34 -17.45 0.23
CA THR A 99 15.02 -16.19 -0.01
C THR A 99 16.52 -16.39 0.10
N THR A 100 17.32 -15.63 -0.63
CA THR A 100 18.78 -15.63 -0.47
C THR A 100 19.21 -14.87 0.78
N GLU A 101 18.39 -13.88 1.18
CA GLU A 101 18.57 -13.07 2.39
C GLU A 101 17.33 -13.22 3.29
N PRO A 102 17.43 -13.09 4.62
CA PRO A 102 16.28 -13.16 5.51
C PRO A 102 15.21 -12.12 5.13
N VAL A 103 13.93 -12.51 5.23
CA VAL A 103 12.82 -11.56 5.06
C VAL A 103 12.94 -10.49 6.15
N GLN A 104 13.18 -9.25 5.73
CA GLN A 104 13.28 -8.12 6.65
C GLN A 104 11.89 -7.49 6.84
N VAL A 105 11.49 -7.30 8.09
CA VAL A 105 10.33 -6.47 8.42
C VAL A 105 10.66 -5.02 8.07
N GLN A 106 9.78 -4.34 7.34
CA GLN A 106 10.00 -2.94 6.98
C GLN A 106 10.17 -2.07 8.23
N ILE A 107 11.36 -1.48 8.36
CA ILE A 107 11.67 -0.45 9.33
C ILE A 107 11.11 0.86 8.77
N LYS A 108 10.25 1.51 9.54
CA LYS A 108 9.67 2.81 9.20
C LYS A 108 10.37 3.89 10.03
N THR A 109 10.42 5.12 9.52
CA THR A 109 10.98 6.26 10.24
C THR A 109 10.02 7.44 10.24
N PHE A 110 10.10 8.26 11.28
CA PHE A 110 9.39 9.54 11.36
C PHE A 110 10.21 10.54 12.19
N LYS A 111 9.99 11.84 12.00
CA LYS A 111 10.69 12.90 12.74
C LYS A 111 9.70 13.73 13.55
N VAL A 112 9.94 13.83 14.85
CA VAL A 112 9.13 14.65 15.76
C VAL A 112 9.73 16.05 15.83
N GLY A 113 8.95 17.05 15.39
CA GLY A 113 9.33 18.47 15.42
C GLY A 113 9.27 19.09 16.83
N GLY A 114 8.98 20.39 16.90
CA GLY A 114 8.83 21.11 18.17
C GLY A 114 10.15 21.31 18.91
N ASP A 115 10.07 21.53 20.23
CA ASP A 115 11.23 21.84 21.06
C ASP A 115 11.89 20.58 21.62
N PHE A 116 13.22 20.63 21.78
CA PHE A 116 13.97 19.48 22.27
C PHE A 116 13.70 19.18 23.74
N ASP A 117 13.33 20.15 24.56
CA ASP A 117 13.03 19.98 25.99
C ASP A 117 11.60 19.45 26.27
N LYS A 118 10.81 19.23 25.21
CA LYS A 118 9.43 18.76 25.28
C LYS A 118 9.25 17.37 24.68
N PHE A 119 8.18 16.72 25.10
CA PHE A 119 7.73 15.43 24.60
C PHE A 119 6.31 15.54 24.07
N TYR A 120 6.13 15.09 22.85
CA TYR A 120 4.90 15.23 22.10
C TYR A 120 4.18 13.88 22.01
N PRO A 121 2.85 13.85 22.23
CA PRO A 121 2.05 12.64 22.05
C PRO A 121 2.04 12.20 20.58
N ILE A 122 2.52 10.97 20.33
CA ILE A 122 2.55 10.32 19.03
C ILE A 122 1.54 9.19 19.03
N VAL A 123 0.65 9.18 18.04
CA VAL A 123 -0.51 8.29 18.00
C VAL A 123 -0.26 7.15 17.02
N PHE A 124 -0.40 5.92 17.52
CA PHE A 124 -0.38 4.69 16.75
C PHE A 124 -1.76 4.02 16.80
N SER A 125 -2.10 3.25 15.77
CA SER A 125 -3.32 2.43 15.71
C SER A 125 -2.96 0.98 15.49
N ASP A 126 -3.41 0.11 16.40
CA ASP A 126 -3.31 -1.34 16.26
C ASP A 126 -4.32 -1.83 15.21
N ASP A 127 -3.87 -2.05 13.98
CA ASP A 127 -4.74 -2.53 12.90
C ASP A 127 -4.96 -4.03 12.94
N GLY A 128 -4.17 -4.74 13.76
CA GLY A 128 -4.30 -6.16 14.05
C GLY A 128 -5.28 -6.51 15.16
N TYR A 129 -5.81 -5.51 15.86
CA TYR A 129 -6.51 -5.66 17.15
C TYR A 129 -7.51 -6.84 17.23
N TYR A 130 -8.34 -7.07 16.22
CA TYR A 130 -9.37 -8.13 16.29
C TYR A 130 -8.88 -9.54 15.94
N VAL A 131 -7.76 -9.65 15.24
CA VAL A 131 -7.29 -10.90 14.63
C VAL A 131 -5.95 -11.37 15.18
N HIS A 132 -5.18 -10.45 15.75
CA HIS A 132 -3.89 -10.71 16.36
C HIS A 132 -3.99 -10.57 17.88
N GLY A 133 -3.08 -11.23 18.60
CA GLY A 133 -3.02 -11.20 20.06
C GLY A 133 -2.47 -9.87 20.58
N THR A 134 -1.30 -9.92 21.20
CA THR A 134 -0.63 -8.75 21.76
C THR A 134 0.14 -7.98 20.67
N LEU A 135 0.06 -6.65 20.71
CA LEU A 135 0.91 -5.78 19.90
C LEU A 135 2.27 -5.63 20.56
N GLU A 136 3.32 -5.86 19.78
CA GLU A 136 4.69 -5.48 20.09
C GLU A 136 5.12 -4.35 19.15
N LEU A 137 5.36 -3.17 19.71
CA LEU A 137 5.82 -1.99 19.00
C LEU A 137 7.22 -1.62 19.50
N GLU A 138 8.20 -1.65 18.60
CA GLU A 138 9.56 -1.23 18.88
C GLU A 138 9.80 0.17 18.30
N ILE A 139 10.35 1.07 19.11
CA ILE A 139 10.75 2.42 18.71
C ILE A 139 12.19 2.63 19.16
N TRP A 140 13.06 3.09 18.26
CA TRP A 140 14.46 3.26 18.59
C TRP A 140 15.15 4.38 17.83
N ARG A 141 16.33 4.72 18.35
CA ARG A 141 17.36 5.57 17.78
C ARG A 141 18.71 4.91 18.07
N SER A 142 19.31 4.30 17.05
CA SER A 142 20.47 3.42 17.24
C SER A 142 21.79 4.16 17.52
N SER A 143 21.92 5.41 17.10
CA SER A 143 23.16 6.17 17.25
C SER A 143 22.94 7.48 18.00
N VAL A 144 23.88 7.78 18.91
CA VAL A 144 23.91 9.02 19.69
C VAL A 144 24.15 10.27 18.85
N HIS A 145 24.61 10.11 17.59
CA HIS A 145 24.90 11.21 16.67
C HIS A 145 23.79 11.47 15.65
N ILE A 146 22.66 10.74 15.73
CA ILE A 146 21.51 11.01 14.87
C ILE A 146 20.93 12.40 15.21
N ASP A 147 20.69 13.21 14.19
CA ASP A 147 20.21 14.61 14.22
C ASP A 147 21.18 15.64 14.86
N SER A 148 22.02 15.26 15.83
CA SER A 148 23.08 16.12 16.39
C SER A 148 24.12 15.30 17.16
N SER A 149 25.32 15.86 17.38
CA SER A 149 26.37 15.20 18.14
C SER A 149 25.95 14.91 19.59
N TRP A 150 26.20 13.69 20.08
CA TRP A 150 25.93 13.26 21.46
C TRP A 150 24.49 13.47 21.96
N ARG A 151 23.52 13.52 21.04
CA ARG A 151 22.10 13.69 21.36
C ARG A 151 21.54 12.54 22.20
N GLY A 152 22.05 11.33 22.00
CA GLY A 152 21.65 10.13 22.74
C GLY A 152 20.95 9.07 21.90
N SER A 153 20.85 7.87 22.46
CA SER A 153 20.22 6.72 21.83
C SER A 153 19.00 6.25 22.63
N LEU A 154 18.11 5.53 21.94
CA LEU A 154 16.91 4.92 22.50
C LEU A 154 16.77 3.51 21.94
N LEU A 155 16.49 2.53 22.79
CA LEU A 155 15.91 1.25 22.43
C LEU A 155 14.68 1.09 23.32
N SER A 156 13.49 1.05 22.71
CA SER A 156 12.26 0.83 23.47
C SER A 156 11.35 -0.17 22.79
N ARG A 157 10.71 -1.00 23.60
CA ARG A 157 9.73 -1.99 23.19
C ARG A 157 8.50 -1.87 24.07
N PHE A 158 7.35 -1.66 23.44
CA PHE A 158 6.05 -1.58 24.08
C PHE A 158 5.28 -2.86 23.74
N THR A 159 4.79 -3.54 24.75
CA THR A 159 3.98 -4.75 24.59
C THR A 159 2.63 -4.48 25.23
N LEU A 160 1.58 -4.51 24.43
CA LEU A 160 0.29 -4.00 24.83
C LEU A 160 -0.90 -4.70 24.16
N ARG A 161 -2.04 -4.58 24.83
CA ARG A 161 -3.36 -4.92 24.33
C ARG A 161 -4.30 -3.79 24.74
N SER A 162 -4.85 -3.08 23.77
CA SER A 162 -5.84 -2.03 24.07
C SER A 162 -7.10 -2.65 24.67
N TYR A 163 -7.84 -1.87 25.46
CA TYR A 163 -9.11 -2.30 26.02
C TYR A 163 -10.24 -2.35 24.99
N GLY A 164 -10.30 -1.38 24.07
CA GLY A 164 -11.31 -1.33 23.01
C GLY A 164 -12.75 -1.43 23.51
N TRP A 165 -13.02 -0.89 24.69
CA TRP A 165 -14.35 -0.80 25.32
C TRP A 165 -15.11 -2.14 25.49
N GLY A 166 -14.57 -3.05 26.31
CA GLY A 166 -15.30 -4.24 26.80
C GLY A 166 -14.55 -5.57 26.70
N HIS A 167 -13.35 -5.58 26.11
CA HIS A 167 -12.60 -6.83 25.91
C HIS A 167 -11.81 -7.29 27.15
N GLY A 168 -11.72 -6.49 28.21
CA GLY A 168 -11.36 -6.92 29.58
C GLY A 168 -9.89 -7.24 29.84
N ALA A 169 -9.18 -7.82 28.87
CA ALA A 169 -7.79 -8.26 28.99
C ALA A 169 -6.79 -7.19 28.50
N ALA A 170 -6.99 -5.93 28.92
CA ALA A 170 -6.10 -4.84 28.55
C ALA A 170 -4.88 -4.77 29.45
N PHE A 171 -3.73 -4.53 28.84
CA PHE A 171 -2.49 -4.25 29.56
C PHE A 171 -1.54 -3.48 28.66
N ALA A 172 -0.58 -2.82 29.29
CA ALA A 172 0.57 -2.32 28.59
C ALA A 172 1.78 -2.29 29.52
N TYR A 173 2.92 -2.71 28.99
CA TYR A 173 4.20 -2.54 29.62
C TYR A 173 5.24 -2.11 28.59
N ALA A 174 6.33 -1.52 29.05
CA ALA A 174 7.41 -1.09 28.18
C ALA A 174 8.78 -1.40 28.78
N GLU A 175 9.70 -1.80 27.92
CA GLU A 175 11.13 -1.85 28.17
C GLU A 175 11.75 -0.64 27.48
N ILE A 176 12.51 0.19 28.22
CA ILE A 176 13.05 1.45 27.71
C ILE A 176 14.50 1.59 28.17
N HIS A 177 15.42 1.61 27.21
CA HIS A 177 16.84 1.83 27.39
C HIS A 177 17.23 3.10 26.65
N GLN A 178 17.79 4.06 27.37
CA GLN A 178 18.09 5.37 26.80
C GLN A 178 19.36 5.94 27.41
N SER A 179 20.17 6.58 26.57
CA SER A 179 21.47 7.15 26.93
C SER A 179 21.53 8.65 26.61
N ASN A 180 22.33 9.39 27.39
CA ASN A 180 22.54 10.85 27.35
C ASN A 180 21.30 11.71 27.64
N ASN A 181 20.17 11.43 26.98
CA ASN A 181 18.91 12.13 27.15
C ASN A 181 17.75 11.12 27.25
N LYS A 182 16.65 11.56 27.87
CA LYS A 182 15.41 10.79 27.92
C LYS A 182 14.57 11.08 26.68
N PHE A 183 14.25 10.08 25.87
CA PHE A 183 13.46 10.22 24.63
C PHE A 183 11.99 9.84 24.78
N VAL A 184 11.66 9.01 25.77
CA VAL A 184 10.28 8.64 26.10
C VAL A 184 9.90 9.25 27.45
N ALA A 185 8.81 10.02 27.48
CA ALA A 185 8.30 10.61 28.73
C ALA A 185 7.12 9.84 29.33
N SER A 186 6.32 9.17 28.52
CA SER A 186 5.08 8.52 28.94
C SER A 186 4.54 7.65 27.81
N TYR A 187 3.57 6.82 28.14
CA TYR A 187 2.77 6.07 27.18
C TYR A 187 1.41 5.74 27.79
N THR A 188 0.37 5.57 26.96
CA THR A 188 -0.97 5.15 27.39
C THR A 188 -1.78 4.64 26.21
N ASP A 189 -2.81 3.84 26.49
CA ASP A 189 -3.86 3.55 25.52
C ASP A 189 -4.92 4.65 25.54
N PHE A 190 -5.60 4.84 24.41
CA PHE A 190 -6.91 5.48 24.42
C PHE A 190 -7.94 4.38 24.63
N HIS A 191 -8.34 4.21 25.89
CA HIS A 191 -9.14 3.10 26.42
C HIS A 191 -10.37 2.67 25.59
N TYR A 192 -10.94 3.59 24.82
CA TYR A 192 -12.15 3.37 24.03
C TYR A 192 -11.88 2.85 22.61
N THR A 193 -10.64 2.85 22.13
CA THR A 193 -10.30 2.49 20.75
C THR A 193 -9.06 1.61 20.70
N LYS A 194 -8.61 1.27 19.48
CA LYS A 194 -7.35 0.55 19.22
C LYS A 194 -6.12 1.47 19.15
N GLN A 195 -6.27 2.72 19.58
CA GLN A 195 -5.21 3.73 19.50
C GLN A 195 -4.34 3.74 20.76
N TRP A 196 -3.06 3.98 20.53
CA TRP A 196 -2.02 4.04 21.53
C TRP A 196 -1.21 5.32 21.38
N ILE A 197 -0.76 5.88 22.50
CA ILE A 197 -0.03 7.14 22.54
C ILE A 197 1.31 6.93 23.24
N VAL A 198 2.39 7.42 22.62
CA VAL A 198 3.72 7.50 23.23
C VAL A 198 4.18 8.94 23.20
N TRP A 199 4.63 9.48 24.35
CA TRP A 199 5.23 10.81 24.40
C TRP A 199 6.69 10.75 24.05
N LEU A 200 7.03 11.19 22.84
CA LEU A 200 8.39 11.16 22.30
C LEU A 200 9.01 12.56 22.26
N ARG A 201 10.30 12.66 22.57
CA ARG A 201 11.03 13.93 22.58
C ARG A 201 11.01 14.58 21.19
N GLY A 202 10.73 15.89 21.18
CA GLY A 202 10.73 16.73 19.98
C GLY A 202 12.12 17.25 19.60
N GLY A 203 12.19 18.44 18.98
CA GLY A 203 13.44 19.07 18.58
C GLY A 203 13.98 18.60 17.22
N GLY A 204 13.13 18.04 16.36
CA GLY A 204 13.55 17.45 15.09
C GLY A 204 14.17 16.06 15.25
N THR A 205 13.67 15.29 16.22
CA THR A 205 14.20 13.97 16.62
C THR A 205 13.60 12.87 15.74
N THR A 206 14.42 12.24 14.89
CA THR A 206 14.15 11.04 14.07
C THR A 206 14.00 9.73 14.86
N TYR A 207 12.90 9.02 14.74
CA TYR A 207 12.71 7.69 15.33
C TYR A 207 12.56 6.64 14.23
N SER A 208 13.13 5.47 14.45
CA SER A 208 12.84 4.25 13.70
C SER A 208 11.84 3.41 14.48
N TRP A 209 10.97 2.69 13.78
CA TRP A 209 10.00 1.81 14.42
C TRP A 209 9.60 0.61 13.54
N ARG A 210 9.12 -0.45 14.21
CA ARG A 210 8.53 -1.64 13.60
C ARG A 210 7.54 -2.30 14.57
N SER A 211 6.73 -3.20 14.07
CA SER A 211 5.77 -3.97 14.87
C SER A 211 5.68 -5.43 14.41
N ASN A 212 5.21 -6.30 15.29
CA ASN A 212 4.98 -7.73 14.99
C ASN A 212 3.77 -7.98 14.06
N HIS A 213 2.88 -7.00 13.92
CA HIS A 213 1.74 -7.04 13.00
C HIS A 213 1.35 -5.64 12.51
N PRO A 214 0.39 -5.48 11.57
CA PRO A 214 0.06 -4.18 10.99
C PRO A 214 -0.31 -3.11 12.03
N VAL A 215 0.42 -1.99 11.98
CA VAL A 215 0.18 -0.79 12.78
C VAL A 215 0.27 0.43 11.87
N THR A 216 -0.61 1.40 12.12
CA THR A 216 -0.60 2.70 11.45
C THR A 216 -0.05 3.77 12.40
N LEU A 217 0.93 4.55 11.92
CA LEU A 217 1.32 5.81 12.56
C LEU A 217 0.30 6.87 12.15
N VAL A 218 -0.59 7.23 13.08
CA VAL A 218 -1.75 8.09 12.82
C VAL A 218 -1.35 9.56 12.83
N ASP A 219 -0.62 10.00 13.85
CA ASP A 219 -0.19 11.39 13.98
C ASP A 219 1.11 11.48 14.77
N PHE A 220 2.09 12.19 14.22
CA PHE A 220 3.39 12.46 14.84
C PHE A 220 3.75 13.95 14.89
N LYS A 221 2.82 14.85 14.54
CA LYS A 221 3.06 16.29 14.61
C LYS A 221 3.31 16.72 16.05
N ALA A 222 4.23 17.66 16.23
CA ALA A 222 4.66 18.15 17.53
C ALA A 222 3.67 19.18 18.13
N GLU A 223 2.48 18.70 18.50
CA GLU A 223 1.37 19.47 19.08
C GLU A 223 0.53 18.57 20.00
N PRO A 224 -0.33 19.12 20.87
CA PRO A 224 -1.33 18.34 21.61
C PRO A 224 -2.23 17.52 20.68
N LYS A 225 -2.80 16.42 21.18
CA LYS A 225 -3.68 15.54 20.40
C LYS A 225 -5.03 15.40 21.05
N THR A 226 -6.07 15.58 20.26
CA THR A 226 -7.44 15.30 20.69
C THR A 226 -7.91 14.04 19.98
N LEU A 227 -8.11 12.96 20.75
CA LEU A 227 -8.65 11.71 20.24
C LEU A 227 -10.12 11.59 20.63
N ASN A 228 -10.90 10.98 19.75
CA ASN A 228 -12.29 10.66 20.01
C ASN A 228 -12.64 9.26 19.49
N THR A 229 -13.78 8.74 19.94
CA THR A 229 -14.24 7.39 19.63
C THR A 229 -14.80 7.21 18.22
N GLY A 230 -14.88 8.27 17.42
CA GLY A 230 -15.48 8.27 16.09
C GLY A 230 -17.01 8.30 16.08
N TYR A 231 -17.66 8.24 17.25
CA TYR A 231 -19.11 8.42 17.36
C TYR A 231 -19.51 9.90 17.22
N PRO A 232 -20.74 10.20 16.78
CA PRO A 232 -21.21 11.58 16.73
C PRO A 232 -21.34 12.18 18.14
N PRO A 233 -21.08 13.49 18.31
CA PRO A 233 -21.35 14.19 19.56
C PRO A 233 -22.80 13.96 20.03
N GLY A 234 -22.97 13.61 21.31
CA GLY A 234 -24.27 13.27 21.89
C GLY A 234 -24.59 11.77 21.94
N SER A 235 -23.78 10.91 21.29
CA SER A 235 -23.84 9.46 21.49
C SER A 235 -23.38 9.09 22.92
N GLN A 236 -24.00 8.07 23.53
CA GLN A 236 -23.53 7.49 24.79
C GLN A 236 -22.11 6.90 24.69
N HIS A 237 -21.64 6.65 23.48
CA HIS A 237 -20.32 6.09 23.17
C HIS A 237 -19.32 7.16 22.72
N TYR A 238 -19.72 8.44 22.75
CA TYR A 238 -18.85 9.56 22.42
C TYR A 238 -17.94 9.89 23.59
N HIS A 239 -16.65 9.61 23.43
CA HIS A 239 -15.63 10.06 24.36
C HIS A 239 -14.57 10.84 23.61
N VAL A 240 -14.10 11.91 24.24
CA VAL A 240 -13.01 12.75 23.74
C VAL A 240 -11.98 12.91 24.84
N THR A 241 -10.71 12.82 24.49
CA THR A 241 -9.61 13.01 25.42
C THR A 241 -8.51 13.81 24.74
N GLU A 242 -8.03 14.82 25.44
CA GLU A 242 -6.92 15.64 25.01
C GLU A 242 -5.64 15.20 25.71
N TYR A 243 -4.60 14.99 24.92
CA TYR A 243 -3.28 14.58 25.34
C TYR A 243 -2.32 15.76 25.16
N GLN A 244 -1.86 16.30 26.28
CA GLN A 244 -1.01 17.48 26.31
C GLN A 244 0.47 17.16 26.07
N VAL A 245 1.22 18.14 25.61
CA VAL A 245 2.68 18.09 25.53
C VAL A 245 3.27 18.01 26.94
N LYS A 246 4.26 17.14 27.15
CA LYS A 246 4.95 16.97 28.44
C LYS A 246 6.31 17.67 28.43
N THR A 247 6.70 18.22 29.57
CA THR A 247 8.04 18.79 29.82
C THR A 247 8.90 17.92 30.73
N LYS A 248 8.30 16.88 31.32
CA LYS A 248 8.95 15.95 32.26
C LYS A 248 8.55 14.52 31.94
N VAL A 249 9.46 13.60 32.25
CA VAL A 249 9.19 12.16 32.22
C VAL A 249 8.28 11.81 33.39
N ASP A 250 7.31 10.92 33.17
CA ASP A 250 6.44 10.45 34.23
C ASP A 250 7.25 9.74 35.32
N PRO A 251 7.02 10.03 36.61
CA PRO A 251 7.78 9.42 37.70
C PRO A 251 7.72 7.89 37.73
N ALA A 252 6.64 7.30 37.20
CA ALA A 252 6.50 5.86 37.09
C ALA A 252 7.52 5.25 36.13
N LEU A 253 7.90 5.95 35.06
CA LEU A 253 8.92 5.48 34.12
C LEU A 253 10.33 5.72 34.60
N ASP A 254 10.55 6.78 35.39
CA ASP A 254 11.88 7.10 35.89
C ASP A 254 12.45 6.00 36.80
N LYS A 255 11.56 5.27 37.50
CA LYS A 255 11.92 4.15 38.40
C LYS A 255 12.46 2.90 37.71
N TRP A 256 12.12 2.67 36.44
CA TRP A 256 12.53 1.46 35.69
C TRP A 256 13.85 1.62 34.93
N HIS A 257 14.48 2.79 35.03
CA HIS A 257 15.78 3.08 34.39
C HIS A 257 17.00 2.73 35.26
N VAL A 258 16.85 1.85 36.25
CA VAL A 258 17.99 1.38 37.05
C VAL A 258 18.63 0.19 36.34
N TYR A 259 19.59 0.46 35.46
CA TYR A 259 20.51 -0.59 35.02
C TYR A 259 21.65 -0.72 36.04
N PRO A 260 21.85 -1.91 36.62
CA PRO A 260 23.02 -2.24 37.42
C PRO A 260 24.19 -2.55 36.50
N TRP A 261 24.66 -1.57 35.72
CA TRP A 261 26.07 -1.63 35.31
C TRP A 261 26.84 -1.21 36.53
N THR A 262 27.27 -2.23 37.28
CA THR A 262 28.20 -2.17 38.39
C THR A 262 29.10 -0.95 38.31
N VAL A 263 29.03 -0.15 39.36
CA VAL A 263 30.12 0.75 39.76
C VAL A 263 31.38 -0.11 39.82
N SER A 264 32.16 -0.12 38.75
CA SER A 264 33.52 -0.66 38.76
C SER A 264 34.46 0.51 38.47
N GLN A 265 34.90 1.09 39.58
CA GLN A 265 36.09 1.94 39.81
C GLN A 265 36.25 3.19 38.94
#